data_AF-A0A7S0BRR3-F1
#
_entry.id   AF-A0A7S0BRR3-F1
#
_cell.length_a   1.000
_cell.length_b   1.000
_cell.length_c   1.000
_cell.angle_alpha   90.00
_cell.angle_beta   90.00
_cell.angle_gamma   90.00
#
_symmetry.space_group_name_H-M   'P 1'
#
loop_
_entity.id
_entity.type
_entity.pdbx_description
1 polymer ?
#
loop_
_entity_poly.entity_id
_entity_poly.type
_entity_poly.pdbx_seq_one_letter_code
_entity_poly.pdbx_strand_id
1 'polypeptide(L)'
;MDQAEHSSSRNPSDPDMASRPIPRFQVYTPRTGFRRENRPSTERKMTRATLHLLDTYRQCSPGFRYSTDANPRRVLTTKDSGVLNNGYDNEDFDYILHANDVLSSPEGNDYLVIELLGTGTFGQVVK
;
A
#
# COMPACT_ATOMS: atom_id res chain seq x y z
N MET A 1 -43.15 3.79 -49.38
CA MET A 1 -42.51 2.99 -50.44
C MET A 1 -41.29 2.33 -49.85
N ASP A 2 -41.45 1.51 -48.81
CA ASP A 2 -42.06 0.17 -48.78
C ASP A 2 -41.06 -0.93 -49.07
N GLN A 3 -41.20 -1.97 -48.24
CA GLN A 3 -40.75 -3.36 -48.32
C GLN A 3 -39.46 -3.71 -47.56
N ALA A 4 -39.37 -4.86 -46.89
CA ALA A 4 -40.33 -5.80 -46.30
C ALA A 4 -39.48 -6.84 -45.56
N GLU A 5 -40.03 -7.39 -44.48
CA GLU A 5 -39.49 -8.47 -43.66
C GLU A 5 -39.10 -9.72 -44.48
N HIS A 6 -38.06 -10.44 -44.05
CA HIS A 6 -37.85 -11.84 -44.45
C HIS A 6 -37.60 -12.70 -43.21
N SER A 7 -38.44 -13.72 -43.10
CA SER A 7 -38.69 -14.59 -41.97
C SER A 7 -37.75 -15.79 -41.89
N SER A 8 -37.63 -16.27 -40.65
CA SER A 8 -36.91 -17.45 -40.18
C SER A 8 -37.33 -18.75 -40.87
N SER A 9 -36.36 -19.58 -41.26
CA SER A 9 -36.52 -21.02 -41.47
C SER A 9 -35.52 -21.78 -40.59
N ARG A 10 -36.03 -22.53 -39.61
CA ARG A 10 -35.26 -23.49 -38.80
C ARG A 10 -35.21 -24.82 -39.55
N ASN A 11 -34.01 -25.37 -39.73
CA ASN A 11 -33.85 -26.73 -40.26
C ASN A 11 -34.07 -27.78 -39.14
N PRO A 12 -34.92 -28.81 -39.36
CA PRO A 12 -35.35 -29.76 -38.33
C PRO A 12 -34.45 -31.01 -38.24
N SER A 13 -33.13 -30.85 -38.18
CA SER A 13 -32.18 -31.97 -38.28
C SER A 13 -31.13 -32.01 -37.16
N ASP A 14 -31.53 -31.74 -35.92
CA ASP A 14 -30.69 -32.03 -34.75
C ASP A 14 -31.14 -33.35 -34.11
N PRO A 15 -30.33 -34.43 -34.16
CA PRO A 15 -30.64 -35.65 -33.43
C PRO A 15 -30.38 -35.49 -31.92
N ASP A 16 -31.32 -36.06 -31.17
CA ASP A 16 -31.49 -36.13 -29.72
C ASP A 16 -30.20 -36.42 -28.92
N MET A 17 -29.95 -35.59 -27.89
CA MET A 17 -28.77 -35.65 -27.00
C MET A 17 -28.76 -36.90 -26.10
N ALA A 18 -29.85 -37.68 -26.05
CA ALA A 18 -30.09 -38.72 -25.07
C ALA A 18 -29.32 -40.05 -25.27
N SER A 19 -28.59 -40.23 -26.39
CA SER A 19 -27.99 -41.53 -26.75
C SER A 19 -26.47 -41.65 -26.52
N ARG A 20 -25.81 -40.67 -25.89
CA ARG A 20 -24.36 -40.73 -25.66
C ARG A 20 -24.01 -41.55 -24.41
N PRO A 21 -23.08 -42.52 -24.47
CA PRO A 21 -22.66 -43.26 -23.29
C PRO A 21 -21.96 -42.32 -22.30
N ILE A 22 -22.38 -42.37 -21.03
CA ILE A 22 -21.82 -41.57 -19.94
C ILE A 22 -20.33 -41.93 -19.77
N PRO A 23 -19.39 -40.97 -19.83
CA PRO A 23 -17.98 -41.27 -19.62
C PRO A 23 -17.78 -41.84 -18.21
N ARG A 24 -17.12 -43.00 -18.12
CA ARG A 24 -16.71 -43.62 -16.86
C ARG A 24 -15.89 -42.62 -16.05
N PHE A 25 -16.25 -42.39 -14.78
CA PHE A 25 -15.47 -41.56 -13.86
C PHE A 25 -14.01 -42.06 -13.81
N GLN A 26 -13.12 -41.36 -14.52
CA GLN A 26 -11.69 -41.46 -14.28
C GLN A 26 -11.38 -40.61 -13.05
N VAL A 27 -10.92 -41.26 -11.99
CA VAL A 27 -10.35 -40.59 -10.82
C VAL A 27 -9.22 -39.69 -11.31
N TYR A 28 -9.39 -38.38 -11.21
CA TYR A 28 -8.36 -37.43 -11.58
C TYR A 28 -7.27 -37.49 -10.51
N THR A 29 -6.19 -38.23 -10.76
CA THR A 29 -4.99 -38.11 -9.93
C THR A 29 -4.40 -36.71 -10.18
N PRO A 30 -4.19 -35.89 -9.13
CA PRO A 30 -3.56 -34.60 -9.35
C PRO A 30 -2.14 -34.87 -9.84
N ARG A 31 -1.83 -34.39 -11.06
CA ARG A 31 -0.44 -34.33 -11.52
C ARG A 31 0.33 -33.49 -10.52
N THR A 32 1.23 -34.12 -9.77
CA THR A 32 2.26 -33.48 -8.95
C THR A 32 3.24 -32.77 -9.87
N GLY A 33 2.83 -31.60 -10.33
CA GLY A 33 3.56 -30.81 -11.30
C GLY A 33 3.13 -29.36 -11.19
N PHE A 34 3.31 -28.76 -10.01
CA PHE A 34 3.41 -27.31 -9.91
C PHE A 34 4.70 -26.87 -10.61
N ARG A 35 4.67 -26.86 -11.95
CA ARG A 35 5.58 -26.03 -12.73
C ARG A 35 5.29 -24.61 -12.26
N ARG A 36 6.27 -23.98 -11.61
CA ARG A 36 6.21 -22.55 -11.30
C ARG A 36 6.06 -21.81 -12.63
N GLU A 37 4.82 -21.52 -12.99
CA GLU A 37 4.47 -20.62 -14.08
C GLU A 37 5.27 -19.33 -13.85
N ASN A 38 5.98 -18.87 -14.88
CA ASN A 38 6.77 -17.65 -14.84
C ASN A 38 5.82 -16.49 -14.51
N ARG A 39 5.77 -16.09 -13.24
CA ARG A 39 5.00 -14.92 -12.81
C ARG A 39 5.45 -13.70 -13.64
N PRO A 40 4.52 -12.89 -14.17
CA PRO A 40 4.86 -11.77 -15.04
C PRO A 40 5.87 -10.84 -14.34
N SER A 41 6.85 -10.35 -15.09
CA SER A 41 7.97 -9.54 -14.57
C SER A 41 7.52 -8.32 -13.74
N THR A 42 6.31 -7.81 -13.96
CA THR A 42 5.68 -6.73 -13.19
C THR A 42 5.45 -7.10 -11.72
N GLU A 43 5.01 -8.33 -11.43
CA GLU A 43 4.84 -8.79 -10.04
C GLU A 43 6.18 -8.81 -9.31
N ARG A 44 7.26 -9.16 -10.03
CA ARG A 44 8.63 -9.12 -9.49
C ARG A 44 9.08 -7.69 -9.21
N LYS A 45 8.72 -6.71 -10.04
CA LYS A 45 9.04 -5.28 -9.81
C LYS A 45 8.28 -4.72 -8.61
N MET A 46 6.97 -4.98 -8.55
CA MET A 46 6.12 -4.51 -7.44
C MET A 46 6.62 -5.06 -6.11
N THR A 47 6.83 -6.38 -6.04
CA THR A 47 7.40 -7.06 -4.86
C THR A 47 8.72 -6.43 -4.43
N ARG A 48 9.60 -6.11 -5.38
CA ARG A 48 10.89 -5.48 -5.08
C ARG A 48 10.76 -4.05 -4.58
N ALA A 49 9.81 -3.28 -5.10
CA ALA A 49 9.56 -1.91 -4.69
C ALA A 49 8.77 -1.81 -3.36
N THR A 50 8.04 -2.84 -2.95
CA THR A 50 7.24 -2.81 -1.70
C THR A 50 7.86 -3.59 -0.55
N LEU A 51 8.47 -4.76 -0.81
CA LEU A 51 9.02 -5.63 0.24
C LEU A 51 10.55 -5.59 0.32
N HIS A 52 11.23 -5.35 -0.81
CA HIS A 52 12.69 -5.36 -0.90
C HIS A 52 13.25 -4.00 -1.34
N LEU A 53 12.65 -2.92 -0.82
CA LEU A 53 12.94 -1.56 -1.25
C LEU A 53 14.42 -1.20 -1.05
N LEU A 54 14.94 -1.47 0.15
CA LEU A 54 16.32 -1.18 0.52
C LEU A 54 17.34 -1.93 -0.35
N ASP A 55 17.13 -3.23 -0.56
CA ASP A 55 18.00 -4.03 -1.42
C ASP A 55 17.95 -3.58 -2.88
N THR A 56 16.78 -3.12 -3.34
CA THR A 56 16.60 -2.55 -4.66
C THR A 56 17.38 -1.24 -4.81
N TYR A 57 17.31 -0.33 -3.84
CA TYR A 57 18.11 0.91 -3.86
C TYR A 57 19.62 0.65 -3.80
N ARG A 58 20.07 -0.31 -2.98
CA ARG A 58 21.50 -0.70 -2.92
C ARG A 58 22.03 -1.24 -4.24
N GLN A 59 21.22 -2.00 -4.97
CA GLN A 59 21.58 -2.53 -6.29
C GLN A 59 21.63 -1.43 -7.37
N CYS A 60 20.72 -0.46 -7.31
CA CYS A 60 20.63 0.63 -8.28
C CYS A 60 21.62 1.77 -7.99
N SER A 61 22.06 1.93 -6.74
CA SER A 61 23.00 2.98 -6.32
C SER A 61 24.01 2.41 -5.32
N PRO A 62 25.23 2.04 -5.76
CA PRO A 62 26.25 1.44 -4.91
C PRO A 62 26.67 2.30 -3.70
N GLY A 63 26.47 3.62 -3.77
CA GLY A 63 26.74 4.55 -2.67
C GLY A 63 25.58 4.70 -1.68
N PHE A 64 24.41 4.10 -1.95
CA PHE A 64 23.22 4.26 -1.12
C PHE A 64 23.39 3.56 0.23
N ARG A 65 23.28 4.34 1.31
CA ARG A 65 23.24 3.87 2.68
C ARG A 65 22.00 4.42 3.35
N TYR A 66 21.14 3.51 3.80
CA TYR A 66 19.95 3.87 4.56
C TYR A 66 20.31 4.01 6.04
N SER A 67 19.88 5.11 6.64
CA SER A 67 19.80 5.28 8.08
C SER A 67 18.35 5.59 8.43
N THR A 68 17.85 5.01 9.54
CA THR A 68 16.52 5.32 10.06
C THR A 68 16.39 6.78 10.47
N ASP A 69 17.49 7.44 10.85
CA ASP A 69 17.49 8.85 11.24
C ASP A 69 17.24 9.78 10.05
N ALA A 70 17.46 9.29 8.83
CA ALA A 70 17.17 10.01 7.59
C ALA A 70 15.72 9.85 7.13
N ASN A 71 14.91 9.05 7.85
CA ASN A 71 13.49 8.95 7.53
C ASN A 71 12.82 10.29 7.80
N PRO A 72 12.09 10.87 6.81
CA PRO A 72 11.29 12.05 7.06
C PRO A 72 10.34 11.79 8.23
N ARG A 73 10.47 12.59 9.27
CA ARG A 73 9.55 12.55 10.42
C ARG A 73 8.32 13.37 10.06
N ARG A 74 7.16 12.90 10.52
CA ARG A 74 5.92 13.66 10.35
C ARG A 74 5.88 14.77 11.39
N VAL A 75 6.17 15.99 10.96
CA VAL A 75 6.02 17.19 11.78
C VAL A 75 4.53 17.47 12.00
N LEU A 76 4.17 17.88 13.22
CA LEU A 76 2.80 18.23 13.61
C LEU A 76 2.58 19.74 13.63
N THR A 77 3.61 20.52 13.95
CA THR A 77 3.56 21.98 14.05
C THR A 77 3.63 22.64 12.66
N THR A 78 2.81 23.67 12.43
CA THR A 78 2.63 24.31 11.10
C THR A 78 3.91 24.93 10.54
N LYS A 79 4.66 25.68 11.36
CA LYS A 79 6.00 26.18 11.01
C LYS A 79 7.02 25.33 11.73
N ASP A 80 7.82 24.59 10.98
CA ASP A 80 8.74 23.56 11.48
C ASP A 80 10.21 24.00 11.49
N SER A 81 10.47 25.27 11.16
CA SER A 81 11.82 25.84 11.25
C SER A 81 12.14 26.23 12.69
N GLY A 82 13.13 25.55 13.29
CA GLY A 82 13.64 25.84 14.62
C GLY A 82 14.47 27.11 14.66
N VAL A 83 13.95 28.15 15.31
CA VAL A 83 14.59 29.49 15.41
C VAL A 83 14.86 29.86 16.86
N LEU A 84 13.98 29.46 17.78
CA LEU A 84 14.01 29.83 19.19
C LEU A 84 14.24 28.58 20.05
N ASN A 85 14.48 28.78 21.35
CA ASN A 85 14.68 27.70 22.33
C ASN A 85 15.68 26.64 21.83
N ASN A 86 16.90 27.06 21.48
CA ASN A 86 17.94 26.17 20.94
C ASN A 86 17.51 25.37 19.68
N GLY A 87 16.54 25.88 18.91
CA GLY A 87 16.01 25.25 17.71
C GLY A 87 14.82 24.33 17.96
N TYR A 88 14.30 24.24 19.19
CA TYR A 88 13.10 23.45 19.51
C TYR A 88 11.79 24.21 19.24
N ASP A 89 11.83 25.54 19.22
CA ASP A 89 10.65 26.37 18.97
C ASP A 89 10.80 27.09 17.62
N ASN A 90 9.66 27.32 16.96
CA ASN A 90 9.62 28.14 15.75
C ASN A 90 9.57 29.65 16.08
N GLU A 91 9.40 30.48 15.05
CA GLU A 91 9.32 31.94 15.19
C GLU A 91 8.09 32.45 15.98
N ASP A 92 7.04 31.63 16.12
CA ASP A 92 5.81 31.95 16.83
C ASP A 92 5.82 31.46 18.30
N PHE A 93 6.97 31.01 18.80
CA PHE A 93 7.13 30.41 20.14
C PHE A 93 6.38 29.07 20.30
N ASP A 94 6.05 28.42 19.18
CA ASP A 94 5.44 27.10 19.17
C ASP A 94 6.53 26.02 19.21
N TYR A 95 6.43 25.10 20.17
CA TYR A 95 7.31 23.93 20.24
C TYR A 95 7.08 23.04 19.01
N ILE A 96 8.15 22.66 18.33
CA ILE A 96 8.12 21.88 17.08
C ILE A 96 7.97 20.39 17.43
N LEU A 97 6.75 19.89 17.31
CA LEU A 97 6.40 18.51 17.66
C LEU A 97 6.46 17.59 16.44
N HIS A 98 7.01 16.38 16.63
CA HIS A 98 6.91 15.31 15.66
C HIS A 98 6.05 14.17 16.19
N ALA A 99 5.40 13.47 15.28
CA ALA A 99 4.71 12.25 15.61
C ALA A 99 5.70 11.22 16.18
N ASN A 100 5.27 10.54 17.24
CA ASN A 100 6.01 9.56 18.03
C ASN A 100 7.21 10.14 18.81
N ASP A 101 7.28 11.46 19.02
CA ASP A 101 8.15 12.00 20.05
C ASP A 101 7.70 11.54 21.43
N VAL A 102 8.66 11.38 22.34
CA VAL A 102 8.42 11.11 23.76
C VAL A 102 8.74 12.36 24.55
N LEU A 103 7.76 12.88 25.28
CA LEU A 103 7.93 13.98 26.21
C LEU A 103 7.99 13.42 27.62
N SER A 104 9.10 13.66 28.31
CA SER A 104 9.30 13.20 29.69
C SER A 104 8.97 14.29 30.69
N SER A 105 8.18 13.96 31.70
CA SER A 105 7.86 14.84 32.82
C SER A 105 8.96 14.81 33.88
N PRO A 106 9.13 15.87 34.69
CA PRO A 106 10.06 15.87 35.81
C PRO A 106 9.80 14.76 36.84
N GLU A 107 8.55 14.32 36.95
CA GLU A 107 8.11 13.21 37.82
C GLU A 107 8.44 11.83 37.22
N GLY A 108 9.01 11.77 36.02
CA GLY A 108 9.42 10.54 35.34
C GLY A 108 8.32 9.87 34.52
N ASN A 109 7.25 10.59 34.18
CA ASN A 109 6.21 10.07 33.27
C ASN A 109 6.56 10.40 31.81
N ASP A 110 6.45 9.42 30.94
CA ASP A 110 6.68 9.59 29.50
C ASP A 110 5.36 9.64 28.73
N TYR A 111 5.23 10.64 27.85
CA TYR A 111 4.06 10.85 26.99
C TYR A 111 4.46 10.70 25.52
N LEU A 112 3.78 9.80 24.80
CA LEU A 112 3.97 9.62 23.37
C LEU A 112 3.06 10.57 22.59
N VAL A 113 3.64 11.39 21.73
CA VAL A 113 2.89 12.34 20.89
C VAL A 113 2.35 11.62 19.65
N ILE A 114 1.04 11.63 19.46
CA ILE A 114 0.36 10.96 18.35
C ILE A 114 -0.08 11.98 17.29
N GLU A 115 -0.84 12.99 17.70
CA GLU A 115 -1.48 13.93 16.79
C GLU A 115 -1.74 15.29 17.43
N LEU A 116 -1.80 16.32 16.59
CA LEU A 116 -2.22 17.67 16.98
C LEU A 116 -3.74 17.75 16.99
N LEU A 117 -4.31 18.10 18.13
CA LEU A 117 -5.75 18.27 18.32
C LEU A 117 -6.21 19.70 18.02
N GLY A 118 -5.36 20.69 18.27
CA GLY A 118 -5.67 22.07 17.97
C GLY A 118 -4.56 23.04 18.36
N THR A 119 -4.69 24.27 17.85
CA THR A 119 -3.82 25.39 18.16
C THR A 119 -4.64 26.61 18.55
N GLY A 120 -4.06 27.47 19.37
CA GLY A 120 -4.67 28.73 19.78
C GLY A 120 -3.64 29.67 20.37
N THR A 121 -4.09 30.80 20.91
CA THR A 121 -3.20 31.79 21.53
C THR A 121 -2.41 31.23 22.72
N PHE A 122 -2.89 30.15 23.32
CA PHE A 122 -2.26 29.45 24.43
C PHE A 122 -1.15 28.49 23.98
N GLY A 123 -1.01 28.26 22.67
CA GLY A 123 -0.10 27.28 22.08
C GLY A 123 -0.84 26.10 21.45
N GLN A 124 -0.25 24.91 21.59
CA GLN A 124 -0.68 23.67 20.92
C GLN A 124 -1.24 22.65 21.92
N VAL A 125 -2.23 21.87 21.49
CA VAL A 125 -2.77 20.73 22.24
C VAL A 125 -2.60 19.47 21.41
N VAL A 126 -1.95 18.46 21.99
CA VAL A 126 -1.68 17.17 21.35
C VAL A 126 -2.29 16.01 22.14
N LYS A 127 -2.40 14.86 21.47
CA LYS A 127 -2.80 13.58 22.05
C LYS A 127 -1.61 12.64 22.16
#